data_AF-A0A087TQF4-F1
#
_entry.id   AF-A0A087TQF4-F1
#
_cell.length_a   1.000
_cell.length_b   1.000
_cell.length_c   1.000
_cell.angle_alpha   90.00
_cell.angle_beta   90.00
_cell.angle_gamma   90.00
#
_symmetry.space_group_name_H-M   'P 1'
#
loop_
_entity.id
_entity.type
_entity.pdbx_description
1 polymer ?
#
loop_
_entity_poly.entity_id
_entity_poly.type
_entity_poly.pdbx_seq_one_letter_code
_entity_poly.pdbx_strand_id
1 'polypeptide(L)'
;MGKDNKRIAAPDNCMSPNAFKKLIKISNLVNEKGLRQDERTPDDLRSMSLSIGITTEVTGSAYLECGNTKIICSVNGPRDVLHKSDSSTKGQLYCEFKYASFSCTERQSYQPTD
;
A
#
# COMPACT_ATOMS: atom_id res chain seq x y z
N MET A 1 -27.45 -0.76 3.29
CA MET A 1 -26.11 -0.14 3.36
C MET A 1 -26.16 1.12 2.50
N GLY A 2 -25.78 2.29 3.01
CA GLY A 2 -25.92 3.56 2.26
C GLY A 2 -25.07 3.52 0.98
N LYS A 3 -25.66 3.95 -0.14
CA LYS A 3 -24.95 4.06 -1.42
C LYS A 3 -23.95 5.22 -1.33
N ASP A 4 -22.70 4.99 -1.74
CA ASP A 4 -21.69 6.06 -1.83
C ASP A 4 -22.11 7.04 -2.93
N ASN A 5 -22.64 8.20 -2.54
CA ASN A 5 -23.10 9.23 -3.48
C ASN A 5 -21.96 10.06 -4.08
N LYS A 6 -20.71 9.89 -3.60
CA LYS A 6 -19.54 10.65 -4.11
C LYS A 6 -18.83 9.92 -5.24
N ARG A 7 -19.19 8.67 -5.53
CA ARG A 7 -18.51 7.81 -6.51
C ARG A 7 -19.48 6.96 -7.32
N ILE A 8 -18.97 6.45 -8.43
CA ILE A 8 -19.71 5.52 -9.28
C ILE A 8 -19.81 4.19 -8.53
N ALA A 9 -21.04 3.83 -8.15
CA ALA A 9 -21.32 2.53 -7.55
C ALA A 9 -21.17 1.42 -8.60
N ALA A 10 -20.60 0.28 -8.19
CA ALA A 10 -20.62 -0.92 -9.01
C ALA A 10 -22.09 -1.39 -9.22
N PRO A 11 -22.38 -2.11 -10.31
CA PRO A 11 -23.67 -2.78 -10.48
C PRO A 11 -23.95 -3.73 -9.31
N ASP A 12 -25.22 -3.89 -8.95
CA ASP A 12 -25.63 -4.66 -7.76
C ASP A 12 -25.24 -6.15 -7.83
N ASN A 13 -25.04 -6.70 -9.03
CA ASN A 13 -24.67 -8.10 -9.25
C ASN A 13 -23.16 -8.33 -9.42
N CYS A 14 -22.31 -7.36 -9.07
CA CYS A 14 -20.86 -7.48 -9.26
C CYS A 14 -20.23 -8.32 -8.14
N MET A 15 -19.84 -9.56 -8.46
CA MET A 15 -19.13 -10.47 -7.55
C MET A 15 -17.62 -10.48 -7.86
N SER A 16 -16.78 -10.60 -6.82
CA SER A 16 -15.33 -10.74 -7.02
C SER A 16 -15.00 -12.13 -7.60
N PRO A 17 -14.08 -12.26 -8.57
CA PRO A 17 -13.66 -13.57 -9.07
C PRO A 17 -13.08 -14.47 -7.97
N ASN A 18 -12.54 -13.88 -6.90
CA ASN A 18 -12.02 -14.63 -5.75
C ASN A 18 -13.09 -15.42 -5.01
N ALA A 19 -14.36 -15.01 -5.09
CA ALA A 19 -15.48 -15.77 -4.52
C ALA A 19 -15.59 -17.19 -5.10
N PHE A 20 -15.07 -17.40 -6.32
CA PHE A 20 -15.07 -18.69 -7.01
C PHE A 20 -13.71 -19.41 -6.95
N LYS A 21 -12.71 -18.82 -6.28
CA LYS A 21 -11.36 -19.39 -6.21
C LYS A 21 -11.32 -20.50 -5.16
N LYS A 22 -10.87 -21.69 -5.56
CA LYS A 22 -10.59 -22.78 -4.62
C LYS A 22 -9.50 -22.36 -3.65
N LEU A 23 -9.78 -22.42 -2.35
CA LEU A 23 -8.77 -22.19 -1.32
C LEU A 23 -7.74 -23.32 -1.36
N ILE A 24 -6.52 -22.98 -1.76
CA ILE A 24 -5.37 -23.89 -1.67
C ILE A 24 -4.76 -23.66 -0.29
N LYS A 25 -4.84 -24.66 0.59
CA LYS A 25 -4.09 -24.64 1.83
C LYS A 25 -2.62 -24.89 1.51
N ILE A 26 -1.79 -23.88 1.75
CA ILE A 26 -0.35 -24.01 1.70
C ILE A 26 0.08 -24.62 3.03
N SER A 27 0.59 -25.87 3.01
CA SER A 27 0.99 -26.58 4.24
C SER A 27 2.43 -26.32 4.66
N ASN A 28 3.33 -26.05 3.70
CA ASN A 28 4.77 -25.95 3.96
C ASN A 28 5.33 -24.61 3.48
N LEU A 29 6.00 -23.88 4.37
CA LEU A 29 6.69 -22.61 4.07
C LEU A 29 8.03 -22.82 3.36
N VAL A 30 8.66 -23.97 3.63
CA VAL A 30 9.94 -24.40 3.07
C VAL A 30 9.74 -25.78 2.45
N ASN A 31 10.24 -25.96 1.23
CA ASN A 31 10.19 -27.21 0.50
C ASN A 31 11.17 -28.23 1.08
N GLU A 32 11.05 -29.51 0.71
CA GLU A 32 11.97 -30.58 1.11
C GLU A 32 13.44 -30.30 0.75
N LYS A 33 13.66 -29.41 -0.22
CA LYS A 33 14.98 -28.92 -0.66
C LYS A 33 15.56 -27.78 0.21
N GLY A 34 14.87 -27.36 1.28
CA GLY A 34 15.29 -26.24 2.12
C GLY A 34 15.06 -24.85 1.51
N LEU A 35 14.36 -24.78 0.37
CA LEU A 35 14.04 -23.53 -0.34
C LEU A 35 12.65 -23.03 0.05
N ARG A 36 12.50 -21.71 0.14
CA ARG A 36 11.21 -21.04 0.30
C ARG A 36 10.36 -21.15 -0.97
N GLN A 37 9.08 -20.78 -0.86
CA GLN A 37 8.14 -20.77 -2.01
C GLN A 37 8.56 -19.87 -3.18
N ASP A 38 9.44 -18.90 -2.92
CA ASP A 38 10.00 -18.00 -3.92
C ASP A 38 11.38 -18.47 -4.43
N GLU A 39 11.71 -19.75 -4.24
CA GLU A 39 12.94 -20.42 -4.70
C GLU A 39 14.24 -19.84 -4.10
N ARG A 40 14.14 -19.17 -2.95
CA ARG A 40 15.28 -18.57 -2.23
C ARG A 40 15.60 -19.34 -0.96
N THR A 41 16.84 -19.25 -0.48
CA THR A 41 17.22 -19.80 0.83
C THR A 41 16.62 -18.93 1.95
N PRO A 42 16.47 -19.45 3.18
CA PRO A 42 15.96 -18.68 4.32
C PRO A 42 16.78 -17.43 4.65
N ASP A 43 18.10 -17.48 4.39
CA ASP A 43 19.03 -16.38 4.66
C ASP A 43 19.11 -15.35 3.52
N ASP A 44 18.55 -15.67 2.35
CA ASP A 44 18.64 -14.82 1.18
C ASP A 44 17.54 -13.74 1.16
N LEU A 45 17.97 -12.49 0.93
CA LEU A 45 17.11 -11.33 0.89
C LEU A 45 16.48 -11.17 -0.49
N ARG A 46 15.33 -10.47 -0.55
CA ARG A 46 14.67 -10.25 -1.83
C ARG A 46 15.40 -9.11 -2.54
N SER A 47 15.51 -9.18 -3.86
CA SER A 47 16.03 -8.06 -4.64
C SER A 47 15.21 -6.80 -4.37
N MET A 48 15.91 -5.71 -4.02
CA MET A 48 15.32 -4.41 -3.69
C MET A 48 15.80 -3.36 -4.69
N SER A 49 14.90 -2.54 -5.18
CA SER A 49 15.20 -1.37 -5.99
C SER A 49 14.63 -0.12 -5.31
N LEU A 50 15.46 0.90 -5.17
CA LEU A 50 15.10 2.16 -4.52
C LEU A 50 15.42 3.31 -5.47
N SER A 51 14.42 4.14 -5.73
CA SER A 51 14.56 5.38 -6.49
C SER A 51 14.08 6.54 -5.62
N ILE A 52 14.84 7.64 -5.62
CA ILE A 52 14.50 8.87 -4.90
C ILE A 52 14.21 9.96 -5.94
N GLY A 53 13.25 10.84 -5.67
CA GLY A 53 12.94 11.98 -6.53
C GLY A 53 12.14 11.62 -7.79
N ILE A 54 11.22 10.65 -7.70
CA ILE A 54 10.40 10.21 -8.85
C ILE A 54 9.38 11.29 -9.27
N THR A 55 8.88 12.06 -8.32
CA THR A 55 7.88 13.12 -8.55
C THR A 55 8.49 14.47 -8.22
N THR A 56 8.39 15.41 -9.16
CA THR A 56 8.91 16.78 -9.07
C THR A 56 7.96 17.76 -8.39
N GLU A 57 6.68 17.38 -8.22
CA GLU A 57 5.64 18.23 -7.62
C GLU A 57 5.75 18.34 -6.09
N VAL A 58 6.43 17.40 -5.45
CA VAL A 58 6.54 17.29 -3.99
C VAL A 58 7.97 17.60 -3.53
N THR A 59 8.12 18.00 -2.27
CA THR A 59 9.44 18.33 -1.70
C THR A 59 10.38 17.12 -1.68
N GLY A 60 9.83 15.94 -1.40
CA GLY A 60 10.57 14.69 -1.47
C GLY A 60 9.67 13.55 -1.93
N SER A 61 10.22 12.63 -2.70
CA SER A 61 9.52 11.40 -3.11
C SER A 61 10.48 10.21 -3.10
N ALA A 62 9.95 9.02 -2.83
CA ALA A 62 10.69 7.77 -2.84
C ALA A 62 9.83 6.63 -3.37
N TYR A 63 10.47 5.71 -4.09
CA TYR A 63 9.87 4.51 -4.68
C TYR A 63 10.72 3.33 -4.26
N LEU A 64 10.07 2.35 -3.64
CA LEU A 64 10.70 1.11 -3.21
C LEU A 64 9.99 -0.06 -3.89
N GLU A 65 10.79 -0.96 -4.44
CA GLU A 65 10.33 -2.22 -4.99
C GLU A 65 11.06 -3.39 -4.33
N CYS A 66 10.30 -4.34 -3.82
CA CYS A 66 10.79 -5.55 -3.17
C CYS A 66 9.96 -6.75 -3.68
N GLY A 67 10.32 -7.22 -4.88
CA GLY A 67 9.54 -8.17 -5.69
C GLY A 67 8.13 -7.65 -5.98
N ASN A 68 7.10 -8.35 -5.50
CA ASN A 68 5.70 -7.96 -5.77
C ASN A 68 5.22 -6.80 -4.88
N THR A 69 6.02 -6.36 -3.92
CA THR A 69 5.70 -5.21 -3.07
C THR A 69 6.30 -3.96 -3.69
N LYS A 70 5.43 -3.03 -4.10
CA LYS A 70 5.81 -1.72 -4.63
C LYS A 70 5.20 -0.64 -3.75
N ILE A 71 6.02 0.32 -3.34
CA ILE A 71 5.63 1.40 -2.43
C ILE A 71 6.08 2.72 -3.04
N ILE A 72 5.18 3.71 -3.01
CA ILE A 72 5.47 5.09 -3.36
C ILE A 72 5.21 5.93 -2.11
N CYS A 73 6.14 6.81 -1.77
CA CYS A 73 6.02 7.76 -0.68
C CYS A 73 6.29 9.17 -1.21
N SER A 74 5.50 10.13 -0.77
CA SER A 74 5.73 11.55 -0.99
C SER A 74 5.73 12.29 0.34
N VAL A 75 6.61 13.28 0.43
CA VAL A 75 6.73 14.20 1.55
C VAL A 75 6.39 15.57 1.03
N ASN A 76 5.28 16.10 1.52
CA ASN A 76 4.93 17.49 1.35
C ASN A 76 5.57 18.24 2.50
N GLY A 77 6.44 19.20 2.16
CA GLY A 77 7.32 19.89 3.09
C GLY A 77 6.61 20.58 4.28
N PRO A 78 7.38 21.25 5.15
CA PRO A 78 6.86 21.84 6.36
C PRO A 78 5.77 22.85 6.02
N ARG A 79 4.57 22.62 6.55
CA ARG A 79 3.41 23.50 6.38
C ARG A 79 3.15 24.21 7.69
N ASP A 80 2.92 25.52 7.61
CA ASP A 80 2.50 26.30 8.77
C ASP A 80 1.16 25.80 9.31
N VAL A 81 1.10 25.65 10.63
CA VAL A 81 -0.12 25.24 11.32
C VAL A 81 -1.08 26.42 11.36
N LEU A 82 -2.29 26.24 10.81
CA LEU A 82 -3.29 27.31 10.68
C LEU A 82 -3.80 27.80 12.04
N HIS A 83 -3.85 26.91 13.04
CA HIS A 83 -4.32 27.23 14.38
C HIS A 83 -3.14 27.35 15.36
N LYS A 84 -3.03 28.53 15.99
CA LYS A 84 -1.99 28.82 16.99
C LYS A 84 -2.09 27.93 18.24
N SER A 85 -3.25 27.35 18.53
CA SER A 85 -3.43 26.39 19.64
C SER A 85 -2.62 25.11 19.47
N ASP A 86 -2.35 24.73 18.21
CA ASP A 86 -1.66 23.49 17.87
C ASP A 86 -0.17 23.75 17.59
N SER A 87 0.28 25.00 17.79
CA SER A 87 1.67 25.37 17.66
C SER A 87 2.48 24.74 18.81
N SER A 88 3.25 23.72 18.44
CA SER A 88 4.20 23.08 19.33
C SER A 88 5.59 23.62 19.06
N THR A 89 6.44 23.63 20.08
CA THR A 89 7.88 23.93 19.93
C THR A 89 8.59 22.88 19.06
N LYS A 90 7.96 21.71 18.85
CA LYS A 90 8.43 20.64 17.96
C LYS A 90 7.54 20.54 16.72
N GLY A 91 8.08 20.08 15.60
CA GLY A 91 7.29 19.80 14.39
C GLY A 91 6.32 18.64 14.58
N GLN A 92 5.20 18.67 13.84
CA GLN A 92 4.23 17.59 13.77
C GLN A 92 4.32 16.90 12.40
N LEU A 93 4.14 15.59 12.37
CA LEU A 93 4.17 14.78 11.16
C LEU A 93 2.82 14.09 11.02
N TYR A 94 2.14 14.32 9.89
CA TYR A 94 0.95 13.57 9.52
C TYR A 94 1.31 12.57 8.43
N CYS A 95 1.20 11.28 8.76
CA CYS A 95 1.47 10.19 7.83
C CYS A 95 0.16 9.55 7.42
N GLU A 96 -0.10 9.56 6.11
CA GLU A 96 -1.20 8.81 5.54
C GLU A 96 -0.66 7.56 4.81
N PHE A 97 -1.27 6.42 5.09
CA PHE A 97 -0.96 5.17 4.43
C PHE A 97 -2.19 4.67 3.67
N LYS A 98 -2.03 4.44 2.37
CA LYS A 98 -3.11 4.02 1.46
C LYS A 98 -2.67 2.87 0.59
N TYR A 99 -3.59 1.92 0.43
CA TYR A 99 -3.49 0.90 -0.60
C TYR A 99 -4.06 1.43 -1.91
N ALA A 100 -3.35 1.19 -3.03
CA ALA A 100 -3.96 1.35 -4.33
C ALA A 100 -5.12 0.36 -4.46
N SER A 101 -6.23 0.77 -5.08
CA SER A 101 -7.45 -0.06 -5.14
C SER A 101 -7.23 -1.46 -5.75
N PHE A 102 -6.24 -1.62 -6.61
CA PHE A 102 -5.88 -2.88 -7.28
C PHE A 102 -4.71 -3.64 -6.62
N SER A 103 -4.16 -3.13 -5.50
CA SER A 103 -2.95 -3.72 -4.89
C SER A 103 -3.21 -5.01 -4.11
N CYS A 104 -4.41 -5.15 -3.55
CA CYS A 104 -4.83 -6.32 -2.79
C CYS A 104 -5.59 -7.32 -3.67
N THR A 105 -5.67 -8.56 -3.20
CA THR A 105 -6.45 -9.62 -3.85
C THR A 105 -7.91 -9.21 -4.06
N GLU A 106 -8.50 -8.54 -3.06
CA GLU A 106 -9.79 -7.88 -3.19
C GLU A 106 -9.62 -6.37 -3.35
N ARG A 107 -10.41 -5.81 -4.27
CA ARG A 107 -10.39 -4.38 -4.55
C ARG A 107 -10.77 -3.61 -3.29
N GLN A 108 -9.86 -2.79 -2.79
CA GLN A 108 -10.14 -1.95 -1.63
C GLN A 108 -11.07 -0.80 -1.99
N SER A 109 -11.99 -0.48 -1.09
CA SER A 109 -12.76 0.75 -1.17
C SER A 109 -11.82 1.94 -0.94
N TYR A 110 -12.18 3.10 -1.50
CA TYR A 110 -11.40 4.30 -1.24
C TYR A 110 -11.54 4.70 0.23
N GLN A 111 -10.39 5.00 0.84
CA GLN A 111 -10.30 5.56 2.17
C GLN A 111 -10.18 7.09 2.04
N PRO A 112 -11.12 7.86 2.61
CA PRO A 112 -10.99 9.32 2.70
C PRO A 112 -9.72 9.72 3.42
N THR A 113 -9.09 10.79 2.96
CA THR A 113 -8.17 11.59 3.78
C THR A 113 -9.01 12.27 4.87
N ASP A 114 -8.64 12.08 6.14
CA ASP A 114 -9.10 12.95 7.23
C ASP A 114 -8.39 14.31 7.18
#